data_AF-A0A0R0MEF2-F1
#
_entry.id   AF-A0A0R0MEF2-F1
#
_cell.length_a   1.000
_cell.length_b   1.000
_cell.length_c   1.000
_cell.angle_alpha   90.00
_cell.angle_beta   90.00
_cell.angle_gamma   90.00
#
_symmetry.space_group_name_H-M   'P 1'
#
loop_
_entity.id
_entity.type
_entity.pdbx_description
1 polymer ?
#
loop_
_entity_poly.entity_id
_entity_poly.type
_entity_poly.pdbx_seq_one_letter_code
_entity_poly.pdbx_strand_id
1 'polypeptide(L)'
;MGTSLLSHLKANFKRYLEKIDRDVTPSAGKSYPYNKCAQSQLAGPVHNLGGGGVDVDDGIQWMINQVRGGDNSDQKVNVLVVRASGNDNYNELIYRMRGVNYVKTLIVKNRQEANRNDIFDQVRNAGVIFFAGGDQCEYIRHWKNTKLEAAIKSVYDKGGAVGGTSAGAMIQSEFVYDSCACEESIETWEALSDPYRNITFTYNFFQWKYLKRTVIDTHFDERKRMGRIMVFIARQIQDGISTDALGIAISEQTSLLVDKNGMAKVVGKGAVYFVLGDHPPQVCQPGQPLTYHEYKIWRLIRGETFNLKHPPSTGYYFRSVKRGKFDRDPY
;
A
#
# COMPACT_ATOMS: atom_id res chain seq x y z
N MET A 1 -41.97 -24.10 10.31
CA MET A 1 -41.55 -23.04 9.38
C MET A 1 -40.06 -22.75 9.57
N GLY A 2 -39.17 -23.54 8.97
CA GLY A 2 -37.73 -23.42 9.24
C GLY A 2 -36.79 -24.04 8.21
N THR A 3 -37.27 -24.37 7.01
CA THR A 3 -36.49 -25.11 5.99
C THR A 3 -36.45 -24.45 4.62
N SER A 4 -37.12 -23.31 4.42
CA SER A 4 -37.19 -22.62 3.11
C SER A 4 -36.10 -21.56 2.91
N LEU A 5 -35.57 -20.94 3.97
CA LEU A 5 -34.59 -19.85 3.85
C LEU A 5 -33.16 -20.37 3.62
N LEU A 6 -32.77 -21.48 4.28
CA LEU A 6 -31.44 -22.10 4.14
C LEU A 6 -31.25 -22.79 2.78
N SER A 7 -32.31 -23.29 2.16
CA SER A 7 -32.25 -23.93 0.83
C SER A 7 -32.08 -22.89 -0.28
N HIS A 8 -32.73 -21.72 -0.15
CA HIS A 8 -32.55 -20.60 -1.08
C HIS A 8 -31.15 -19.95 -0.99
N LEU A 9 -30.57 -19.84 0.21
CA LEU A 9 -29.20 -19.33 0.39
C LEU A 9 -28.15 -20.28 -0.20
N LYS A 10 -28.29 -21.60 -0.01
CA LYS A 10 -27.37 -22.59 -0.62
C LYS A 10 -27.51 -22.67 -2.14
N ALA A 11 -28.73 -22.54 -2.68
CA ALA A 11 -28.94 -22.56 -4.12
C ALA A 11 -28.35 -21.31 -4.82
N ASN A 12 -28.47 -20.13 -4.21
CA ASN A 12 -27.87 -18.90 -4.73
C ASN A 12 -26.34 -18.90 -4.62
N PHE A 13 -25.77 -19.48 -3.55
CA PHE A 13 -24.32 -19.61 -3.40
C PHE A 13 -23.72 -20.61 -4.40
N LYS A 14 -24.42 -21.73 -4.67
CA LYS A 14 -24.01 -22.71 -5.67
C LYS A 14 -24.10 -22.16 -7.11
N ARG A 15 -25.12 -21.34 -7.42
CA ARG A 15 -25.24 -20.63 -8.71
C ARG A 15 -24.17 -19.53 -8.88
N TYR A 16 -23.71 -18.93 -7.77
CA TYR A 16 -22.59 -17.99 -7.76
C TYR A 16 -21.26 -18.69 -8.01
N LEU A 17 -21.05 -19.86 -7.41
CA LEU A 17 -19.86 -20.70 -7.62
C LEU A 17 -19.82 -21.37 -9.01
N GLU A 18 -20.95 -21.83 -9.54
CA GLU A 18 -21.03 -22.38 -10.91
C GLU A 18 -20.82 -21.33 -12.00
N LYS A 19 -20.97 -20.03 -11.68
CA LYS A 19 -20.57 -18.91 -12.57
C LYS A 19 -19.09 -18.56 -12.49
N ILE A 20 -18.35 -19.09 -11.51
CA ILE A 20 -16.91 -18.86 -11.32
C ILE A 20 -16.06 -19.93 -12.02
N ASP A 21 -16.66 -21.03 -12.48
CA ASP A 21 -15.93 -22.20 -12.98
C ASP A 21 -16.13 -22.52 -14.47
N ARG A 22 -16.51 -21.53 -15.27
CA ARG A 22 -16.46 -21.63 -16.74
C ARG A 22 -15.84 -20.39 -17.35
N ASP A 23 -14.61 -20.60 -17.82
CA ASP A 23 -13.77 -19.78 -18.71
C ASP A 23 -12.48 -19.29 -18.06
N VAL A 24 -11.59 -20.24 -17.77
CA VAL A 24 -10.14 -19.99 -17.71
C VAL A 24 -9.45 -20.87 -18.74
N THR A 25 -9.78 -20.64 -20.02
CA THR A 25 -8.75 -20.70 -21.05
C THR A 25 -8.02 -19.36 -21.00
N PRO A 26 -6.70 -19.33 -20.81
CA PRO A 26 -5.96 -18.08 -20.93
C PRO A 26 -6.22 -17.53 -22.33
N SER A 27 -6.95 -16.41 -22.43
CA SER A 27 -6.91 -15.65 -23.68
C SER A 27 -5.43 -15.34 -23.91
N ALA A 28 -4.91 -15.69 -25.08
CA ALA A 28 -3.58 -15.25 -25.50
C ALA A 28 -3.55 -13.73 -25.35
N GLY A 29 -2.94 -13.24 -24.26
CA GLY A 29 -2.86 -11.82 -23.98
C GLY A 29 -2.23 -11.14 -25.18
N LYS A 30 -2.83 -10.05 -25.66
CA LYS A 30 -2.26 -9.26 -26.75
C LYS A 30 -0.81 -8.95 -26.38
N SER A 31 0.13 -9.51 -27.14
CA SER A 31 1.55 -9.25 -26.98
C SER A 31 1.82 -7.87 -27.58
N TYR A 32 2.06 -6.87 -26.72
CA TYR A 32 2.57 -5.60 -27.20
C TYR A 32 4.10 -5.67 -27.27
N PRO A 33 4.73 -5.16 -28.35
CA PRO A 33 6.15 -5.35 -28.61
C PRO A 33 7.05 -4.73 -27.53
N TYR A 34 7.95 -5.55 -26.99
CA TYR A 34 9.00 -5.13 -26.06
C TYR A 34 10.14 -4.49 -26.85
N ASN A 35 10.15 -3.16 -26.96
CA ASN A 35 11.27 -2.42 -27.52
C ASN A 35 12.20 -1.93 -26.39
N LYS A 36 13.46 -2.36 -26.46
CA LYS A 36 14.56 -1.92 -25.57
C LYS A 36 14.98 -0.51 -25.97
N CYS A 37 14.18 0.51 -25.64
CA CYS A 37 14.57 1.91 -25.84
C CYS A 37 15.70 2.29 -24.88
N ALA A 38 16.66 3.09 -25.36
CA ALA A 38 17.68 3.71 -24.53
C ALA A 38 17.02 4.44 -23.36
N GLN A 39 17.37 4.06 -22.12
CA GLN A 39 16.74 4.64 -20.93
C GLN A 39 17.22 6.08 -20.76
N SER A 40 16.37 7.02 -21.17
CA SER A 40 16.46 8.41 -20.73
C SER A 40 16.42 8.46 -19.19
N GLN A 41 17.20 9.38 -18.62
CA GLN A 41 17.28 9.58 -17.18
C GLN A 41 15.88 9.86 -16.61
N LEU A 42 15.45 9.09 -15.61
CA LEU A 42 14.16 9.29 -14.95
C LEU A 42 14.27 10.44 -13.94
N ALA A 43 13.21 11.25 -13.83
CA ALA A 43 13.24 12.50 -13.08
C ALA A 43 12.80 12.40 -11.60
N GLY A 44 12.43 11.19 -11.15
CA GLY A 44 12.00 10.89 -9.78
C GLY A 44 13.19 10.68 -8.80
N PRO A 45 13.07 9.75 -7.83
CA PRO A 45 11.96 8.81 -7.62
C PRO A 45 10.73 9.44 -6.95
N VAL A 46 9.57 8.82 -7.14
CA VAL A 46 8.29 9.26 -6.53
C VAL A 46 7.44 8.06 -6.08
N HIS A 47 6.50 8.29 -5.15
CA HIS A 47 5.50 7.31 -4.76
C HIS A 47 4.06 7.75 -5.00
N ASN A 48 3.20 6.79 -5.31
CA ASN A 48 1.74 6.94 -5.27
C ASN A 48 1.17 5.84 -4.34
N LEU A 49 0.67 6.25 -3.18
CA LEU A 49 0.13 5.35 -2.16
C LEU A 49 -1.40 5.48 -2.14
N GLY A 50 -2.10 4.53 -2.75
CA GLY A 50 -3.56 4.49 -2.84
C GLY A 50 -4.22 3.75 -1.68
N GLY A 51 -5.31 4.31 -1.16
CA GLY A 51 -6.04 3.76 -0.01
C GLY A 51 -7.01 2.62 -0.32
N GLY A 52 -7.10 2.18 -1.58
CA GLY A 52 -8.05 1.15 -2.01
C GLY A 52 -9.39 1.71 -2.48
N GLY A 53 -10.38 0.83 -2.66
CA GLY A 53 -11.63 1.15 -3.34
C GLY A 53 -11.41 1.33 -4.84
N VAL A 54 -12.07 2.32 -5.45
CA VAL A 54 -11.78 2.73 -6.83
C VAL A 54 -10.44 3.47 -6.85
N ASP A 55 -9.55 3.08 -7.74
CA ASP A 55 -8.22 3.72 -7.86
C ASP A 55 -8.33 5.18 -8.29
N VAL A 56 -7.34 5.97 -7.85
CA VAL A 56 -7.25 7.40 -8.18
C VAL A 56 -6.39 7.57 -9.43
N ASP A 57 -7.04 7.59 -10.59
CA ASP A 57 -6.39 7.72 -11.91
C ASP A 57 -5.44 8.92 -11.97
N ASP A 58 -5.84 10.07 -11.40
CA ASP A 58 -5.00 11.27 -11.28
C ASP A 58 -3.66 10.98 -10.61
N GLY A 59 -3.65 10.10 -9.59
CA GLY A 59 -2.43 9.72 -8.88
C GLY A 59 -1.51 8.82 -9.71
N ILE A 60 -2.09 7.88 -10.47
CA ILE A 60 -1.35 7.01 -11.39
C ILE A 60 -0.77 7.83 -12.56
N GLN A 61 -1.57 8.73 -13.13
CA GLN A 61 -1.10 9.64 -14.17
C GLN A 61 -0.02 10.58 -13.66
N TRP A 62 -0.15 11.09 -12.42
CA TRP A 62 0.86 11.94 -11.80
C TRP A 62 2.21 11.22 -11.66
N MET A 63 2.24 9.99 -11.13
CA MET A 63 3.52 9.28 -10.96
C MET A 63 4.20 8.99 -12.32
N ILE A 64 3.43 8.71 -13.37
CA ILE A 64 3.94 8.56 -14.74
C ILE A 64 4.54 9.88 -15.23
N ASN A 65 3.83 11.00 -15.04
CA ASN A 65 4.29 12.33 -15.46
C ASN A 65 5.56 12.73 -14.71
N GLN A 66 5.65 12.49 -13.41
CA GLN A 66 6.83 12.87 -12.62
C GLN A 66 8.10 12.19 -13.11
N VAL A 67 8.08 10.89 -13.41
CA VAL A 67 9.30 10.17 -13.82
C VAL A 67 9.77 10.50 -15.22
N ARG A 68 8.87 10.96 -16.09
CA ARG A 68 9.22 11.38 -17.45
C ARG A 68 9.68 12.85 -17.54
N GLY A 69 9.72 13.59 -16.44
CA GLY A 69 10.12 15.01 -16.42
C GLY A 69 8.96 16.01 -16.45
N GLY A 70 7.74 15.57 -16.12
CA GLY A 70 6.57 16.43 -15.92
C GLY A 70 5.48 16.29 -16.98
N ASP A 71 4.41 17.05 -16.79
CA ASP A 71 3.18 16.96 -17.58
C ASP A 71 3.39 17.28 -19.06
N ASN A 72 4.37 18.10 -19.41
CA ASN A 72 4.63 18.51 -20.79
C ASN A 72 5.75 17.71 -21.48
N SER A 73 6.31 16.69 -20.83
CA SER A 73 7.36 15.87 -21.44
C SER A 73 6.82 14.93 -22.52
N ASP A 74 7.58 14.79 -23.60
CA ASP A 74 7.36 13.82 -24.70
C ASP A 74 7.98 12.44 -24.42
N GLN A 75 8.80 12.33 -23.37
CA GLN A 75 9.39 11.06 -22.96
C GLN A 75 8.29 10.07 -22.56
N LYS A 76 8.39 8.85 -23.09
CA LYS A 76 7.51 7.75 -22.68
C LYS A 76 8.21 6.79 -21.72
N VAL A 77 7.45 6.14 -20.85
CA VAL A 77 7.96 5.17 -19.88
C VAL A 77 7.20 3.84 -19.96
N ASN A 78 7.90 2.76 -19.63
CA ASN A 78 7.28 1.45 -19.46
C ASN A 78 6.69 1.34 -18.05
N VAL A 79 5.45 0.88 -17.96
CA VAL A 79 4.73 0.67 -16.70
C VAL A 79 4.56 -0.82 -16.46
N LEU A 80 4.88 -1.29 -15.26
CA LEU A 80 4.57 -2.66 -14.84
C LEU A 80 3.59 -2.64 -13.70
N VAL A 81 2.51 -3.40 -13.84
CA VAL A 81 1.59 -3.71 -12.76
C VAL A 81 2.07 -5.03 -12.15
N VAL A 82 2.38 -5.06 -10.86
CA VAL A 82 2.90 -6.25 -10.20
C VAL A 82 1.89 -6.72 -9.15
N ARG A 83 1.53 -8.00 -9.18
CA ARG A 83 0.52 -8.60 -8.29
C ARG A 83 0.81 -10.07 -8.06
N ALA A 84 0.31 -10.64 -6.96
CA ALA A 84 0.50 -12.07 -6.65
C ALA A 84 -0.63 -12.96 -7.21
N SER A 85 -1.82 -12.41 -7.41
CA SER A 85 -3.01 -13.13 -7.89
C SER A 85 -3.91 -12.19 -8.69
N GLY A 86 -4.86 -12.73 -9.47
CA GLY A 86 -5.84 -11.97 -10.26
C GLY A 86 -5.52 -11.91 -11.75
N ASN A 87 -5.79 -10.77 -12.41
CA ASN A 87 -5.73 -10.61 -13.87
C ASN A 87 -5.02 -9.30 -14.28
N ASP A 88 -5.09 -8.94 -15.56
CA ASP A 88 -4.38 -7.80 -16.14
C ASP A 88 -5.27 -6.58 -16.45
N ASN A 89 -6.41 -6.45 -15.76
CA ASN A 89 -7.40 -5.40 -16.00
C ASN A 89 -6.86 -3.95 -15.92
N TYR A 90 -5.74 -3.73 -15.23
CA TYR A 90 -5.06 -2.43 -15.20
C TYR A 90 -4.42 -2.03 -16.53
N ASN A 91 -4.08 -3.01 -17.39
CA ASN A 91 -3.34 -2.74 -18.63
C ASN A 91 -4.11 -1.77 -19.53
N GLU A 92 -5.41 -1.96 -19.74
CA GLU A 92 -6.17 -1.11 -20.65
C GLU A 92 -6.22 0.35 -20.17
N LEU A 93 -6.54 0.54 -18.88
CA LEU A 93 -6.60 1.86 -18.26
C LEU A 93 -5.25 2.58 -18.35
N ILE A 94 -4.18 1.92 -17.90
CA ILE A 94 -2.84 2.52 -17.86
C ILE A 94 -2.29 2.75 -19.26
N TYR A 95 -2.55 1.85 -20.23
CA TYR A 95 -2.08 2.05 -21.61
C TYR A 95 -2.62 3.33 -22.25
N ARG A 96 -3.82 3.75 -21.87
CA ARG A 96 -4.45 4.99 -22.34
C ARG A 96 -3.90 6.25 -21.65
N MET A 97 -3.14 6.11 -20.56
CA MET A 97 -2.55 7.25 -19.86
C MET A 97 -1.44 7.90 -20.68
N ARG A 98 -1.33 9.23 -20.58
CA ARG A 98 -0.36 10.00 -21.35
C ARG A 98 1.06 9.61 -20.94
N GLY A 99 1.92 9.38 -21.93
CA GLY A 99 3.35 9.09 -21.73
C GLY A 99 3.66 7.64 -21.41
N VAL A 100 2.68 6.74 -21.52
CA VAL A 100 2.94 5.29 -21.44
C VAL A 100 3.45 4.81 -22.81
N ASN A 101 4.61 4.16 -22.80
CA ASN A 101 5.14 3.46 -23.98
C ASN A 101 4.53 2.05 -24.09
N TYR A 102 4.52 1.36 -22.97
CA TYR A 102 4.03 0.00 -22.83
C TYR A 102 3.57 -0.23 -21.38
N VAL A 103 2.57 -1.09 -21.21
CA VAL A 103 2.15 -1.60 -19.91
C VAL A 103 2.03 -3.12 -19.93
N LYS A 104 2.47 -3.76 -18.84
CA LYS A 104 2.27 -5.19 -18.61
C LYS A 104 1.89 -5.45 -17.17
N THR A 105 0.99 -6.40 -16.98
CA THR A 105 0.78 -7.01 -15.67
C THR A 105 1.68 -8.24 -15.52
N LEU A 106 2.45 -8.28 -14.43
CA LEU A 106 3.21 -9.42 -13.98
C LEU A 106 2.49 -10.02 -12.77
N ILE A 107 1.97 -11.24 -12.94
CA ILE A 107 1.40 -12.02 -11.85
C ILE A 107 2.51 -12.96 -11.36
N VAL A 108 3.08 -12.65 -10.19
CA VAL A 108 4.21 -13.39 -9.61
C VAL A 108 3.73 -14.15 -8.37
N LYS A 109 3.42 -15.43 -8.57
CA LYS A 109 2.61 -16.25 -7.65
C LYS A 109 3.41 -17.00 -6.59
N ASN A 110 4.73 -16.98 -6.66
CA ASN A 110 5.59 -17.73 -5.76
C ASN A 110 7.05 -17.25 -5.82
N ARG A 111 7.87 -17.76 -4.90
CA ARG A 111 9.31 -17.43 -4.81
C ARG A 111 10.13 -17.89 -6.02
N GLN A 112 9.71 -18.96 -6.71
CA GLN A 112 10.44 -19.46 -7.88
C GLN A 112 10.29 -18.48 -9.04
N GLU A 113 9.06 -18.04 -9.30
CA GLU A 113 8.77 -16.98 -10.27
C GLU A 113 9.47 -15.67 -9.90
N ALA A 114 9.41 -15.25 -8.64
CA ALA A 114 10.08 -14.03 -8.16
C ALA A 114 11.61 -14.04 -8.32
N ASN A 115 12.22 -15.22 -8.54
CA ASN A 115 13.65 -15.39 -8.80
C ASN A 115 14.00 -15.68 -10.26
N ARG A 116 13.02 -15.64 -11.17
CA ARG A 116 13.25 -15.80 -12.61
C ARG A 116 14.00 -14.60 -13.18
N ASN A 117 15.02 -14.87 -13.99
CA ASN A 117 15.84 -13.83 -14.64
C ASN A 117 15.02 -12.99 -15.63
N ASP A 118 14.06 -13.60 -16.34
CA ASP A 118 13.23 -12.86 -17.30
C ASP A 118 12.29 -11.87 -16.60
N ILE A 119 11.80 -12.18 -15.39
CA ILE A 119 11.02 -11.25 -14.57
C ILE A 119 11.92 -10.14 -14.03
N PHE A 120 13.09 -10.49 -13.51
CA PHE A 120 14.09 -9.52 -13.06
C PHE A 120 14.43 -8.50 -14.16
N ASP A 121 14.73 -8.97 -15.37
CA ASP A 121 15.07 -8.12 -16.51
C ASP A 121 13.90 -7.26 -16.98
N GLN A 122 12.67 -7.78 -17.00
CA GLN A 122 11.49 -6.97 -17.30
C GLN A 122 11.31 -5.86 -16.26
N VAL A 123 11.39 -6.20 -14.98
CA VAL A 123 11.14 -5.26 -13.87
C VAL A 123 12.17 -4.15 -13.82
N ARG A 124 13.46 -4.48 -13.83
CA ARG A 124 14.53 -3.47 -13.77
C ARG A 124 14.51 -2.51 -14.96
N ASN A 125 13.84 -2.87 -16.06
CA ASN A 125 13.72 -2.03 -17.25
C ASN A 125 12.48 -1.13 -17.27
N ALA A 126 11.60 -1.25 -16.28
CA ALA A 126 10.47 -0.33 -16.11
C ALA A 126 10.93 1.08 -15.70
N GLY A 127 10.07 2.06 -15.95
CA GLY A 127 10.15 3.40 -15.37
C GLY A 127 9.13 3.61 -14.24
N VAL A 128 8.05 2.83 -14.25
CA VAL A 128 6.99 2.86 -13.25
C VAL A 128 6.62 1.43 -12.84
N ILE A 129 6.50 1.20 -11.53
CA ILE A 129 5.97 -0.02 -10.94
C ILE A 129 4.72 0.34 -10.14
N PHE A 130 3.62 -0.35 -10.39
CA PHE A 130 2.37 -0.21 -9.66
C PHE A 130 1.96 -1.55 -9.04
N PHE A 131 1.91 -1.63 -7.71
CA PHE A 131 1.43 -2.80 -6.99
C PHE A 131 -0.09 -2.77 -6.89
N ALA A 132 -0.76 -3.77 -7.47
CA ALA A 132 -2.20 -3.90 -7.31
C ALA A 132 -2.57 -4.20 -5.85
N GLY A 133 -3.86 -4.06 -5.51
CA GLY A 133 -4.40 -4.61 -4.26
C GLY A 133 -4.35 -6.15 -4.24
N GLY A 134 -4.58 -6.72 -3.07
CA GLY A 134 -4.53 -8.15 -2.83
C GLY A 134 -4.27 -8.45 -1.36
N ASP A 135 -3.46 -9.47 -1.10
CA ASP A 135 -2.99 -9.84 0.23
C ASP A 135 -1.51 -9.48 0.38
N GLN A 136 -1.20 -8.59 1.32
CA GLN A 136 0.17 -8.18 1.61
C GLN A 136 1.03 -9.34 2.16
N CYS A 137 0.43 -10.35 2.79
CA CYS A 137 1.16 -11.53 3.25
C CYS A 137 1.74 -12.32 2.07
N GLU A 138 0.95 -12.49 1.01
CA GLU A 138 1.40 -13.18 -0.22
C GLU A 138 2.53 -12.40 -0.90
N TYR A 139 2.44 -11.07 -0.93
CA TYR A 139 3.51 -10.21 -1.48
C TYR A 139 4.81 -10.44 -0.72
N ILE A 140 4.75 -10.46 0.61
CA ILE A 140 5.92 -10.65 1.46
C ILE A 140 6.49 -12.07 1.32
N ARG A 141 5.66 -13.10 1.46
CA ARG A 141 6.06 -14.52 1.37
C ARG A 141 6.76 -14.81 0.04
N HIS A 142 6.22 -14.28 -1.05
CA HIS A 142 6.72 -14.58 -2.39
C HIS A 142 7.89 -13.70 -2.81
N TRP A 143 7.94 -12.43 -2.41
CA TRP A 143 8.85 -11.47 -3.03
C TRP A 143 10.00 -11.00 -2.14
N LYS A 144 9.86 -11.06 -0.81
CA LYS A 144 10.95 -10.65 0.09
C LYS A 144 12.20 -11.53 -0.09
N ASN A 145 13.38 -10.93 -0.11
CA ASN A 145 14.67 -11.56 -0.37
C ASN A 145 14.68 -12.35 -1.68
N THR A 146 14.20 -11.73 -2.77
CA THR A 146 14.22 -12.31 -4.12
C THR A 146 14.79 -11.35 -5.15
N LYS A 147 15.07 -11.84 -6.36
CA LYS A 147 15.47 -10.98 -7.48
C LYS A 147 14.40 -9.94 -7.82
N LEU A 148 13.11 -10.27 -7.70
CA LEU A 148 12.03 -9.32 -7.93
C LEU A 148 12.16 -8.08 -7.03
N GLU A 149 12.37 -8.27 -5.72
CA GLU A 149 12.59 -7.16 -4.78
C GLU A 149 13.80 -6.32 -5.20
N ALA A 150 14.92 -6.96 -5.52
CA ALA A 150 16.13 -6.26 -5.98
C ALA A 150 15.88 -5.46 -7.27
N ALA A 151 15.11 -6.01 -8.23
CA ALA A 151 14.74 -5.32 -9.44
C ALA A 151 13.85 -4.09 -9.17
N ILE A 152 12.85 -4.22 -8.28
CA ILE A 152 11.98 -3.11 -7.88
C ILE A 152 12.80 -1.99 -7.25
N LYS A 153 13.68 -2.32 -6.31
CA LYS A 153 14.61 -1.36 -5.68
C LYS A 153 15.46 -0.65 -6.74
N SER A 154 16.01 -1.38 -7.71
CA SER A 154 16.81 -0.77 -8.78
C SER A 154 16.02 0.22 -9.66
N VAL A 155 14.70 0.03 -9.83
CA VAL A 155 13.86 1.00 -10.54
C VAL A 155 13.70 2.28 -9.74
N TYR A 156 13.49 2.18 -8.43
CA TYR A 156 13.44 3.34 -7.55
C TYR A 156 14.77 4.09 -7.53
N ASP A 157 15.89 3.37 -7.36
CA ASP A 157 17.23 3.97 -7.22
C ASP A 157 17.68 4.76 -8.46
N LYS A 158 17.24 4.35 -9.65
CA LYS A 158 17.52 5.08 -10.90
C LYS A 158 16.51 6.20 -11.23
N GLY A 159 15.64 6.56 -10.27
CA GLY A 159 14.69 7.67 -10.39
C GLY A 159 13.30 7.31 -10.89
N GLY A 160 12.93 6.02 -10.90
CA GLY A 160 11.60 5.57 -11.28
C GLY A 160 10.54 5.76 -10.19
N ALA A 161 9.30 5.42 -10.53
CA ALA A 161 8.18 5.51 -9.60
C ALA A 161 7.79 4.14 -9.09
N VAL A 162 7.46 4.09 -7.80
CA VAL A 162 6.87 2.91 -7.16
C VAL A 162 5.58 3.34 -6.51
N GLY A 163 4.47 2.74 -6.90
CA GLY A 163 3.16 3.04 -6.33
C GLY A 163 2.36 1.78 -6.12
N GLY A 164 1.17 1.93 -5.55
CA GLY A 164 0.25 0.82 -5.39
C GLY A 164 -0.99 1.21 -4.61
N THR A 165 -1.95 0.30 -4.53
CA THR A 165 -3.25 0.51 -3.88
C THR A 165 -3.49 -0.59 -2.85
N SER A 166 -4.16 -0.25 -1.74
CA SER A 166 -4.50 -1.21 -0.67
C SER A 166 -3.24 -1.94 -0.16
N ALA A 167 -3.20 -3.27 -0.19
CA ALA A 167 -2.01 -4.08 0.12
C ALA A 167 -0.74 -3.61 -0.62
N GLY A 168 -0.86 -3.17 -1.88
CA GLY A 168 0.25 -2.65 -2.67
C GLY A 168 0.83 -1.33 -2.14
N ALA A 169 0.03 -0.51 -1.45
CA ALA A 169 0.51 0.66 -0.71
C ALA A 169 1.13 0.25 0.63
N MET A 170 0.49 -0.68 1.35
CA MET A 170 0.93 -1.12 2.68
C MET A 170 2.34 -1.76 2.65
N ILE A 171 2.66 -2.55 1.63
CA ILE A 171 4.01 -3.16 1.53
C ILE A 171 5.15 -2.17 1.33
N GLN A 172 4.85 -0.89 1.04
CA GLN A 172 5.86 0.15 0.84
C GLN A 172 6.30 0.81 2.15
N SER A 173 5.65 0.55 3.28
CA SER A 173 6.11 1.07 4.57
C SER A 173 7.37 0.35 5.06
N GLU A 174 8.16 0.98 5.94
CA GLU A 174 9.31 0.28 6.55
C GLU A 174 8.85 -0.78 7.57
N PHE A 175 7.77 -0.50 8.30
CA PHE A 175 7.14 -1.40 9.27
C PHE A 175 5.86 -1.98 8.68
N VAL A 176 6.00 -3.01 7.84
CA VAL A 176 4.86 -3.57 7.10
C VAL A 176 4.03 -4.44 8.04
N TYR A 177 2.77 -4.07 8.30
CA TYR A 177 1.79 -5.00 8.86
C TYR A 177 1.49 -6.08 7.82
N ASP A 178 2.01 -7.29 8.04
CA ASP A 178 2.04 -8.34 7.02
C ASP A 178 0.77 -9.18 6.96
N SER A 179 -0.10 -9.13 7.99
CA SER A 179 -1.31 -9.94 8.10
C SER A 179 -1.06 -11.45 7.92
N CYS A 180 0.14 -11.94 8.19
CA CYS A 180 0.47 -13.35 7.98
C CYS A 180 0.04 -14.27 9.13
N ALA A 181 -0.30 -13.70 10.29
CA ALA A 181 -0.70 -14.44 11.48
C ALA A 181 -2.13 -15.00 11.44
N CYS A 182 -3.01 -14.45 10.60
CA CYS A 182 -4.40 -14.88 10.48
C CYS A 182 -4.94 -14.59 9.08
N GLU A 183 -5.94 -15.35 8.62
CA GLU A 183 -6.60 -15.12 7.32
C GLU A 183 -7.43 -13.81 7.32
N GLU A 184 -8.01 -13.45 8.47
CA GLU A 184 -8.73 -12.20 8.64
C GLU A 184 -7.81 -11.10 9.17
N SER A 185 -7.95 -9.90 8.60
CA SER A 185 -7.20 -8.73 9.03
C SER A 185 -7.66 -8.28 10.41
N ILE A 186 -6.72 -7.95 11.29
CA ILE A 186 -7.04 -7.47 12.63
C ILE A 186 -7.87 -6.18 12.56
N GLU A 187 -8.95 -6.12 13.34
CA GLU A 187 -9.80 -4.95 13.45
C GLU A 187 -9.42 -4.08 14.66
N THR A 188 -9.87 -2.81 14.65
CA THR A 188 -9.51 -1.81 15.66
C THR A 188 -9.77 -2.30 17.10
N TRP A 189 -10.94 -2.89 17.36
CA TRP A 189 -11.30 -3.30 18.72
C TRP A 189 -10.43 -4.45 19.23
N GLU A 190 -10.06 -5.40 18.36
CA GLU A 190 -9.18 -6.51 18.71
C GLU A 190 -7.78 -6.00 19.01
N ALA A 191 -7.21 -5.20 18.10
CA ALA A 191 -5.88 -4.62 18.26
C ALA A 191 -5.75 -3.80 19.54
N LEU A 192 -6.79 -3.01 19.88
CA LEU A 192 -6.80 -2.19 21.10
C LEU A 192 -6.95 -3.04 22.38
N SER A 193 -7.63 -4.18 22.29
CA SER A 193 -7.85 -5.08 23.44
C SER A 193 -6.63 -5.94 23.77
N ASP A 194 -5.86 -6.32 22.77
CA ASP A 194 -4.59 -7.06 22.91
C ASP A 194 -3.64 -6.69 21.76
N PRO A 195 -2.68 -5.78 22.01
CA PRO A 195 -1.72 -5.29 21.01
C PRO A 195 -0.83 -6.38 20.39
N TYR A 196 -0.77 -7.58 20.97
CA TYR A 196 0.09 -8.68 20.52
C TYR A 196 -0.70 -9.81 19.85
N ARG A 197 -2.03 -9.72 19.77
CA ARG A 197 -2.88 -10.77 19.19
C ARG A 197 -2.91 -10.69 17.67
N ASN A 198 -2.35 -11.70 17.00
CA ASN A 198 -2.39 -11.84 15.53
C ASN A 198 -1.84 -10.62 14.75
N ILE A 199 -0.96 -9.85 15.38
CA ILE A 199 -0.29 -8.70 14.78
C ILE A 199 1.18 -9.06 14.59
N THR A 200 1.56 -9.22 13.32
CA THR A 200 2.94 -9.47 12.90
C THR A 200 3.39 -8.39 11.94
N PHE A 201 4.69 -8.07 12.02
CA PHE A 201 5.33 -7.09 11.18
C PHE A 201 6.48 -7.69 10.41
N THR A 202 6.60 -7.26 9.17
CA THR A 202 7.73 -7.56 8.31
C THR A 202 8.59 -6.31 8.14
N TYR A 203 9.88 -6.47 8.44
CA TYR A 203 10.90 -5.43 8.31
C TYR A 203 11.83 -5.70 7.13
N ASN A 204 12.57 -4.68 6.68
CA ASN A 204 13.61 -4.80 5.65
C ASN A 204 13.10 -5.39 4.32
N PHE A 205 11.83 -5.11 3.96
CA PHE A 205 11.34 -5.46 2.63
C PHE A 205 11.71 -4.34 1.64
N PHE A 206 11.10 -3.18 1.79
CA PHE A 206 11.55 -1.95 1.14
C PHE A 206 12.00 -0.91 2.15
N GLN A 207 12.98 -0.09 1.76
CA GLN A 207 13.56 0.95 2.62
C GLN A 207 13.67 2.25 1.82
N TRP A 208 12.52 2.90 1.64
CA TRP A 208 12.46 4.13 0.86
C TRP A 208 12.90 5.33 1.67
N LYS A 209 13.66 6.23 1.04
CA LYS A 209 14.27 7.40 1.69
C LYS A 209 13.30 8.22 2.57
N TYR A 210 12.07 8.44 2.10
CA TYR A 210 11.07 9.27 2.80
C TYR A 210 9.95 8.47 3.48
N LEU A 211 9.99 7.14 3.44
CA LEU A 211 9.04 6.27 4.14
C LEU A 211 9.71 5.49 5.28
N LYS A 212 10.85 6.00 5.77
CA LYS A 212 11.50 5.47 6.97
C LYS A 212 10.62 5.70 8.19
N ARG A 213 10.63 4.74 9.11
CA ARG A 213 9.89 4.73 10.37
C ARG A 213 8.38 4.85 10.19
N THR A 214 7.88 4.41 9.03
CA THR A 214 6.46 4.49 8.70
C THR A 214 5.76 3.15 8.81
N VAL A 215 4.48 3.20 9.16
CA VAL A 215 3.49 2.14 8.94
C VAL A 215 2.44 2.70 8.00
N ILE A 216 2.10 2.01 6.91
CA ILE A 216 1.03 2.44 6.00
C ILE A 216 -0.21 1.58 6.25
N ASP A 217 -1.37 2.23 6.37
CA ASP A 217 -2.67 1.57 6.46
C ASP A 217 -3.65 2.13 5.41
N THR A 218 -4.55 1.28 4.92
CA THR A 218 -5.47 1.58 3.81
C THR A 218 -6.91 1.19 4.15
N HIS A 219 -7.88 1.61 3.33
CA HIS A 219 -9.32 1.48 3.58
C HIS A 219 -9.72 2.09 4.92
N PHE A 220 -9.07 3.20 5.27
CA PHE A 220 -8.90 3.59 6.67
C PHE A 220 -10.18 4.05 7.36
N ASP A 221 -10.86 5.04 6.79
CA ASP A 221 -12.11 5.59 7.35
C ASP A 221 -13.25 4.58 7.21
N GLU A 222 -13.33 3.94 6.05
CA GLU A 222 -14.38 2.97 5.70
C GLU A 222 -14.40 1.78 6.67
N ARG A 223 -13.23 1.40 7.20
CA ARG A 223 -13.07 0.28 8.13
C ARG A 223 -12.73 0.73 9.56
N LYS A 224 -12.80 2.02 9.87
CA LYS A 224 -12.57 2.58 11.22
C LYS A 224 -11.24 2.14 11.85
N ARG A 225 -10.14 2.20 11.08
CA ARG A 225 -8.82 1.62 11.42
C ARG A 225 -7.90 2.48 12.29
N MET A 226 -8.38 3.56 12.93
CA MET A 226 -7.50 4.40 13.77
C MET A 226 -6.84 3.63 14.91
N GLY A 227 -7.60 2.85 15.67
CA GLY A 227 -7.03 2.16 16.82
C GLY A 227 -6.02 1.10 16.40
N ARG A 228 -6.25 0.49 15.23
CA ARG A 228 -5.30 -0.44 14.62
C ARG A 228 -3.96 0.23 14.29
N ILE A 229 -3.95 1.35 13.57
CA ILE A 229 -2.67 2.02 13.25
C ILE A 229 -1.98 2.56 14.50
N MET A 230 -2.74 3.05 15.48
CA MET A 230 -2.21 3.47 16.79
C MET A 230 -1.51 2.31 17.52
N VAL A 231 -2.10 1.12 17.51
CA VAL A 231 -1.49 -0.10 18.06
C VAL A 231 -0.22 -0.43 17.28
N PHE A 232 -0.24 -0.38 15.95
CA PHE A 232 0.96 -0.69 15.16
C PHE A 232 2.13 0.22 15.52
N ILE A 233 1.91 1.53 15.64
CA ILE A 233 2.88 2.51 16.11
C ILE A 233 3.37 2.16 17.52
N ALA A 234 2.45 1.87 18.45
CA ALA A 234 2.78 1.52 19.83
C ALA A 234 3.74 0.33 19.90
N ARG A 235 3.49 -0.71 19.09
CA ARG A 235 4.32 -1.92 19.02
C ARG A 235 5.74 -1.61 18.55
N GLN A 236 5.91 -0.72 17.57
CA GLN A 236 7.26 -0.35 17.09
C GLN A 236 8.10 0.31 18.18
N ILE A 237 7.48 1.13 19.01
CA ILE A 237 8.15 1.85 20.09
C ILE A 237 8.38 0.93 21.29
N GLN A 238 7.35 0.18 21.69
CA GLN A 238 7.40 -0.74 22.83
C GLN A 238 8.43 -1.86 22.64
N ASP A 239 8.56 -2.40 21.43
CA ASP A 239 9.50 -3.48 21.13
C ASP A 239 10.92 -2.98 20.84
N GLY A 240 11.17 -1.67 20.96
CA GLY A 240 12.49 -1.08 20.74
C GLY A 240 12.94 -1.06 19.28
N ILE A 241 12.02 -1.20 18.33
CA ILE A 241 12.32 -1.13 16.89
C ILE A 241 12.64 0.31 16.47
N SER A 242 11.94 1.28 17.05
CA SER A 242 12.13 2.70 16.76
C SER A 242 11.75 3.58 17.96
N THR A 243 12.34 4.77 18.09
CA THR A 243 12.01 5.71 19.19
C THR A 243 10.70 6.48 18.96
N ASP A 244 10.25 6.53 17.71
CA ASP A 244 9.01 7.12 17.20
C ASP A 244 8.58 6.34 15.96
N ALA A 245 7.30 6.41 15.59
CA ALA A 245 6.83 5.88 14.32
C ALA A 245 5.66 6.73 13.77
N LEU A 246 5.64 6.89 12.45
CA LEU A 246 4.61 7.65 11.73
C LEU A 246 3.67 6.70 10.98
N GLY A 247 2.44 6.61 11.45
CA GLY A 247 1.35 6.01 10.68
C GLY A 247 0.92 6.91 9.54
N ILE A 248 0.80 6.36 8.33
CA ILE A 248 0.22 7.00 7.15
C ILE A 248 -1.03 6.20 6.80
N ALA A 249 -2.19 6.76 7.11
CA ALA A 249 -3.49 6.11 7.00
C ALA A 249 -4.29 6.74 5.85
N ILE A 250 -4.63 5.95 4.84
CA ILE A 250 -5.18 6.44 3.56
C ILE A 250 -6.59 5.87 3.36
N SER A 251 -7.59 6.73 3.27
CA SER A 251 -8.99 6.33 3.01
C SER A 251 -9.18 5.84 1.58
N GLU A 252 -10.27 5.12 1.30
CA GLU A 252 -10.57 4.69 -0.07
C GLU A 252 -10.71 5.88 -1.03
N GLN A 253 -10.53 5.62 -2.33
CA GLN A 253 -10.61 6.63 -3.40
C GLN A 253 -9.70 7.85 -3.16
N THR A 254 -8.59 7.63 -2.46
CA THR A 254 -7.62 8.64 -2.05
C THR A 254 -6.21 8.13 -2.30
N SER A 255 -5.33 9.02 -2.73
CA SER A 255 -3.91 8.73 -2.92
C SER A 255 -3.06 9.78 -2.22
N LEU A 256 -1.99 9.32 -1.56
CA LEU A 256 -0.90 10.16 -1.10
C LEU A 256 0.25 10.08 -2.12
N LEU A 257 0.56 11.22 -2.74
CA LEU A 257 1.62 11.35 -3.73
C LEU A 257 2.87 11.90 -3.05
N VAL A 258 4.00 11.21 -3.13
CA VAL A 258 5.26 11.64 -2.49
C VAL A 258 6.31 11.94 -3.56
N ASP A 259 6.77 13.18 -3.61
CA ASP A 259 7.78 13.61 -4.58
C ASP A 259 9.22 13.23 -4.16
N LYS A 260 10.19 13.50 -5.03
CA LYS A 260 11.61 13.23 -4.79
C LYS A 260 12.25 14.05 -3.67
N ASN A 261 11.54 15.06 -3.15
CA ASN A 261 11.97 15.92 -2.05
C ASN A 261 11.32 15.51 -0.73
N GLY A 262 10.43 14.51 -0.72
CA GLY A 262 9.68 14.07 0.45
C GLY A 262 8.45 14.93 0.73
N MET A 263 8.02 15.76 -0.23
CA MET A 263 6.76 16.47 -0.13
C MET A 263 5.62 15.54 -0.53
N ALA A 264 4.72 15.28 0.41
CA ALA A 264 3.53 14.51 0.20
C ALA A 264 2.34 15.41 -0.13
N LYS A 265 1.47 15.00 -1.04
CA LYS A 265 0.25 15.72 -1.42
C LYS A 265 -0.94 14.76 -1.55
N VAL A 266 -2.08 15.15 -1.01
CA VAL A 266 -3.31 14.34 -1.09
C VAL A 266 -4.08 14.63 -2.38
N VAL A 267 -4.51 13.57 -3.05
CA VAL A 267 -5.46 13.61 -4.18
C VAL A 267 -6.57 12.57 -3.97
N GLY A 268 -7.68 12.73 -4.68
CA GLY A 268 -8.86 11.87 -4.53
C GLY A 268 -9.97 12.52 -3.71
N LYS A 269 -10.79 11.70 -3.04
CA LYS A 269 -12.04 12.14 -2.39
C LYS A 269 -12.02 12.10 -0.85
N GLY A 270 -11.27 11.18 -0.27
CA GLY A 270 -11.17 11.02 1.18
C GLY A 270 -10.01 11.80 1.80
N ALA A 271 -9.63 11.40 3.01
CA ALA A 271 -8.56 12.01 3.77
C ALA A 271 -7.33 11.09 3.86
N VAL A 272 -6.20 11.69 4.21
CA VAL A 272 -5.01 10.99 4.69
C VAL A 272 -4.72 11.46 6.10
N TYR A 273 -4.53 10.52 7.01
CA TYR A 273 -4.16 10.78 8.39
C TYR A 273 -2.69 10.45 8.60
N PHE A 274 -1.95 11.38 9.14
CA PHE A 274 -0.60 11.15 9.66
C PHE A 274 -0.71 11.03 11.17
N VAL A 275 -0.37 9.87 11.73
CA VAL A 275 -0.47 9.58 13.16
C VAL A 275 0.92 9.36 13.70
N LEU A 276 1.42 10.27 14.53
CA LEU A 276 2.74 10.16 15.13
C LEU A 276 2.63 9.71 16.59
N GLY A 277 3.33 8.63 16.90
CA GLY A 277 3.71 8.30 18.28
C GLY A 277 5.20 8.56 18.45
N ASP A 278 5.58 9.38 19.43
CA ASP A 278 6.94 9.88 19.62
C ASP A 278 7.51 9.64 21.03
N HIS A 279 6.86 8.77 21.80
CA HIS A 279 7.29 8.38 23.14
C HIS A 279 6.82 6.97 23.51
N PRO A 280 7.36 6.34 24.57
CA PRO A 280 6.91 5.02 24.99
C PRO A 280 5.44 5.01 25.45
N PRO A 281 4.65 3.98 25.07
CA PRO A 281 3.29 3.81 25.59
C PRO A 281 3.30 3.52 27.10
N GLN A 282 2.22 3.87 27.81
CA GLN A 282 2.09 3.55 29.23
C GLN A 282 1.78 2.07 29.47
N VAL A 283 0.98 1.43 28.60
CA VAL A 283 0.71 -0.01 28.62
C VAL A 283 0.63 -0.52 27.19
N CYS A 284 1.56 -1.40 26.82
CA CYS A 284 1.51 -2.18 25.58
C CYS A 284 2.11 -3.56 25.90
N GLN A 285 1.29 -4.52 26.29
CA GLN A 285 1.72 -5.86 26.73
C GLN A 285 0.76 -6.93 26.20
N PRO A 286 1.22 -8.19 26.04
CA PRO A 286 0.35 -9.28 25.63
C PRO A 286 -0.84 -9.47 26.57
N GLY A 287 -2.04 -9.63 26.01
CA GLY A 287 -3.27 -9.86 26.76
C GLY A 287 -3.79 -8.66 27.56
N GLN A 288 -3.21 -7.47 27.39
CA GLN A 288 -3.66 -6.25 28.07
C GLN A 288 -4.10 -5.17 27.09
N PRO A 289 -5.23 -4.49 27.34
CA PRO A 289 -5.66 -3.38 26.50
C PRO A 289 -4.65 -2.22 26.47
N LEU A 290 -4.44 -1.67 25.27
CA LEU A 290 -3.48 -0.57 25.05
C LEU A 290 -3.79 0.64 25.94
N THR A 291 -2.76 1.26 26.50
CA THR A 291 -2.80 2.64 27.00
C THR A 291 -1.61 3.41 26.43
N TYR A 292 -1.90 4.39 25.58
CA TYR A 292 -0.92 5.28 24.96
C TYR A 292 -1.57 6.66 24.78
N HIS A 293 -1.04 7.65 25.49
CA HIS A 293 -1.48 9.03 25.45
C HIS A 293 -0.83 9.87 24.35
N GLU A 294 -1.52 10.93 23.93
CA GLU A 294 -0.95 12.04 23.15
C GLU A 294 -0.34 11.68 21.77
N TYR A 295 -1.00 10.81 21.00
CA TYR A 295 -0.70 10.72 19.57
C TYR A 295 -0.96 12.07 18.89
N LYS A 296 -0.04 12.52 18.04
CA LYS A 296 -0.22 13.71 17.19
C LYS A 296 -0.81 13.29 15.86
N ILE A 297 -1.98 13.84 15.50
CA ILE A 297 -2.69 13.45 14.28
C ILE A 297 -2.90 14.66 13.39
N TRP A 298 -2.39 14.60 12.16
CA TRP A 298 -2.74 15.52 11.09
C TRP A 298 -3.74 14.84 10.16
N ARG A 299 -4.83 15.52 9.85
CA ARG A 299 -5.81 15.08 8.85
C ARG A 299 -5.70 15.98 7.64
N LEU A 300 -5.32 15.39 6.50
CA LEU A 300 -5.18 16.11 5.24
C LEU A 300 -6.26 15.68 4.25
N ILE A 301 -6.80 16.65 3.52
CA ILE A 301 -7.74 16.46 2.41
C ILE A 301 -7.10 16.85 1.08
N ARG A 302 -7.82 16.60 -0.02
CA ARG A 302 -7.37 16.90 -1.40
C ARG A 302 -6.70 18.28 -1.50
N GLY A 303 -5.49 18.28 -2.03
CA GLY A 303 -4.71 19.50 -2.30
C GLY A 303 -3.73 19.86 -1.18
N GLU A 304 -3.97 19.42 0.04
CA GLU A 304 -3.09 19.68 1.18
C GLU A 304 -1.81 18.85 1.11
N THR A 305 -0.77 19.34 1.80
CA THR A 305 0.60 18.80 1.71
C THR A 305 1.20 18.51 3.08
N PHE A 306 2.05 17.49 3.14
CA PHE A 306 2.79 17.09 4.33
C PHE A 306 4.26 16.86 3.98
N ASN A 307 5.19 17.46 4.72
CA ASN A 307 6.62 17.26 4.49
C ASN A 307 7.11 16.06 5.31
N LEU A 308 7.36 14.92 4.66
CA LEU A 308 7.83 13.69 5.34
C LEU A 308 9.27 13.82 5.87
N LYS A 309 10.06 14.72 5.30
CA LYS A 309 11.42 14.98 5.79
C LYS A 309 11.40 15.86 7.05
N HIS A 310 10.47 16.80 7.10
CA HIS A 310 10.30 17.74 8.20
C HIS A 310 8.81 17.87 8.55
N PRO A 311 8.23 16.92 9.31
CA PRO A 311 6.83 16.95 9.70
C PRO A 311 6.43 18.32 10.29
N PRO A 312 5.25 18.87 9.94
CA PRO A 312 4.82 20.18 10.45
C PRO A 312 4.76 20.21 11.99
N SER A 313 5.17 21.31 12.62
CA SER A 313 5.11 21.47 14.08
C SER A 313 3.74 21.92 14.60
N THR A 314 2.78 22.17 13.71
CA THR A 314 1.42 22.64 14.02
C THR A 314 0.40 21.94 13.11
N GLY A 315 -0.90 22.18 13.33
CA GLY A 315 -1.97 21.60 12.50
C GLY A 315 -2.37 20.18 12.87
N TYR A 316 -1.83 19.62 13.94
CA TYR A 316 -2.27 18.36 14.52
C TYR A 316 -3.23 18.56 15.69
N TYR A 317 -3.99 17.50 15.98
CA TYR A 317 -4.72 17.36 17.23
C TYR A 317 -4.23 16.14 18.01
N PHE A 318 -4.49 16.11 19.32
CA PHE A 318 -4.14 14.99 20.17
C PHE A 318 -5.27 13.98 20.29
N ARG A 319 -4.92 12.69 20.30
CA ARG A 319 -5.79 11.59 20.73
C ARG A 319 -5.04 10.61 21.59
N SER A 320 -5.77 9.97 22.50
CA SER A 320 -5.23 8.98 23.41
C SER A 320 -6.04 7.70 23.38
N VAL A 321 -5.38 6.59 23.62
CA VAL A 321 -6.04 5.33 23.98
C VAL A 321 -5.80 5.08 25.46
N LYS A 322 -6.87 4.80 26.22
CA LYS A 322 -6.82 4.41 27.63
C LYS A 322 -7.58 3.11 27.84
N ARG A 323 -6.88 2.06 28.26
CA ARG A 323 -7.44 0.71 28.47
C ARG A 323 -8.25 0.22 27.26
N GLY A 324 -7.67 0.37 26.07
CA GLY A 324 -8.27 -0.04 24.80
C GLY A 324 -9.42 0.84 24.29
N LYS A 325 -9.64 2.02 24.86
CA LYS A 325 -10.70 2.95 24.44
C LYS A 325 -10.12 4.31 24.08
N PHE A 326 -10.64 4.93 23.02
CA PHE A 326 -10.29 6.31 22.70
C PHE A 326 -10.79 7.27 23.77
N ASP A 327 -10.04 8.34 24.02
CA ASP A 327 -10.47 9.45 24.86
C ASP A 327 -11.58 10.29 24.20
N ARG A 328 -11.54 10.43 22.88
CA ARG A 328 -12.49 11.17 22.03
C ARG A 328 -12.62 10.50 20.66
N ASP A 329 -13.54 10.99 19.82
CA ASP A 329 -13.62 10.55 18.42
C ASP A 329 -12.27 10.74 17.71
N PRO A 330 -11.60 9.66 17.25
CA PRO A 330 -10.26 9.77 16.72
C PRO A 330 -10.15 10.54 15.39
N TYR A 331 -11.24 10.71 14.64
CA TYR A 331 -11.23 11.24 13.27
C TYR A 331 -11.35 12.77 13.16
#